data_AF-A0A2V9TZ31-F1
#
_entry.id   AF-A0A2V9TZ31-F1
#
_cell.length_a   1.000
_cell.length_b   1.000
_cell.length_c   1.000
_cell.angle_alpha   90.00
_cell.angle_beta   90.00
_cell.angle_gamma   90.00
#
_symmetry.space_group_name_H-M   'P 1'
#
loop_
_entity.id
_entity.type
_entity.pdbx_description
1 polymer ?
#
loop_
_entity_poly.entity_id
_entity_poly.type
_entity_poly.pdbx_seq_one_letter_code
_entity_poly.pdbx_strand_id
1 'polypeptide(L)'
;MAEKKPFFNGGNGGKVASVTPEKPATEADRAQDIARRYRCEFVDLKEFQLQHELFKKVPVDLMFRYNFIPLEETRDGKLAIAIADPSQLMMIDEISLLLGKRILTKVSTLKQISDILKKTEQSQRVLEEASEGFALDVIREDDQTGEETISIDKLTQTTGDTSPIIRLVDTTIFTALQRRASDIHIETRDDSVAIKFRIDGVLSQAMPPIGKEHHSTIISRI
;
A
#
# COMPACT_ATOMS: atom_id res chain seq x y z
N MET A 1 81.79 -11.94 24.81
CA MET A 1 81.02 -13.20 24.79
C MET A 1 79.73 -12.93 25.56
N ALA A 2 78.62 -12.59 24.90
CA ALA A 2 77.68 -13.51 24.24
C ALA A 2 77.05 -14.45 25.30
N GLU A 3 75.74 -14.53 25.58
CA GLU A 3 74.52 -14.23 24.82
C GLU A 3 73.33 -14.00 25.78
N LYS A 4 72.41 -13.12 25.38
CA LYS A 4 71.04 -13.00 25.90
C LYS A 4 70.10 -13.70 24.92
N LYS A 5 69.16 -14.55 25.39
CA LYS A 5 67.73 -14.61 25.00
C LYS A 5 66.96 -15.77 25.70
N PRO A 6 65.61 -15.77 25.71
CA PRO A 6 64.77 -16.01 26.91
C PRO A 6 63.81 -17.21 26.76
N PHE A 7 62.93 -17.49 27.74
CA PHE A 7 61.47 -17.69 27.56
C PHE A 7 60.69 -18.27 28.78
N PHE A 8 59.44 -17.79 28.92
CA PHE A 8 58.19 -18.36 29.49
C PHE A 8 58.03 -18.77 30.97
N ASN A 9 57.23 -17.99 31.71
CA ASN A 9 55.88 -18.29 32.26
C ASN A 9 55.47 -17.10 33.15
N GLY A 10 54.25 -16.59 33.31
CA GLY A 10 52.89 -17.02 33.01
C GLY A 10 52.02 -16.24 34.03
N GLY A 11 50.99 -15.52 33.61
CA GLY A 11 50.23 -14.65 34.53
C GLY A 11 49.20 -13.78 33.84
N ASN A 12 48.15 -14.43 33.38
CA ASN A 12 47.04 -13.97 32.55
C ASN A 12 46.37 -12.66 33.05
N GLY A 13 46.72 -11.53 32.42
CA GLY A 13 45.84 -10.37 32.36
C GLY A 13 44.70 -10.68 31.39
N GLY A 14 43.51 -10.97 31.92
CA GLY A 14 42.31 -11.21 31.14
C GLY A 14 42.04 -10.02 30.23
N LYS A 15 42.43 -10.14 28.96
CA LYS A 15 42.09 -9.20 27.91
C LYS A 15 40.57 -9.16 27.83
N VAL A 16 39.99 -8.01 28.14
CA VAL A 16 38.65 -7.65 27.72
C VAL A 16 38.66 -7.82 26.21
N ALA A 17 38.04 -8.90 25.73
CA ALA A 17 37.90 -9.16 24.31
C ALA A 17 37.15 -7.96 23.74
N SER A 18 37.88 -7.13 22.99
CA SER A 18 37.28 -6.13 22.12
C SER A 18 36.40 -6.89 21.14
N VAL A 19 35.10 -6.93 21.43
CA VAL A 19 34.08 -7.45 20.53
C VAL A 19 34.07 -6.50 19.33
N THR A 20 34.91 -6.79 18.35
CA THR A 20 34.75 -6.27 17.00
C THR A 20 33.37 -6.70 16.54
N PRO A 21 32.45 -5.78 16.18
CA PRO A 21 31.20 -6.20 15.57
C PRO A 21 31.56 -6.87 14.25
N GLU A 22 31.29 -8.17 14.15
CA GLU A 22 31.35 -8.88 12.88
C GLU A 22 30.55 -8.05 11.87
N LYS A 23 31.16 -7.79 10.70
CA LYS A 23 30.43 -7.14 9.61
C LYS A 23 29.18 -7.98 9.35
N PRO A 24 27.97 -7.41 9.47
CA PRO A 24 26.76 -8.17 9.28
C PRO A 24 26.75 -8.73 7.85
N ALA A 25 26.67 -10.06 7.76
CA ALA A 25 26.85 -10.84 6.54
C ALA A 25 25.65 -10.70 5.61
N THR A 26 24.45 -10.50 6.16
CA THR A 26 23.21 -10.33 5.38
C THR A 26 22.48 -9.02 5.71
N GLU A 27 21.57 -8.60 4.84
CA GLU A 27 20.71 -7.42 5.05
C GLU A 27 19.80 -7.60 6.28
N ALA A 28 19.37 -8.83 6.56
CA ALA A 28 18.60 -9.17 7.74
C ALA A 28 19.43 -8.98 9.03
N ASP A 29 20.69 -9.43 9.04
CA ASP A 29 21.58 -9.24 10.20
C ASP A 29 21.81 -7.74 10.48
N ARG A 30 21.93 -6.92 9.42
CA ARG A 30 22.03 -5.46 9.53
C ARG A 30 20.78 -4.87 10.18
N ALA A 31 19.61 -5.24 9.67
CA ALA A 31 18.34 -4.74 10.18
C ALA A 31 18.10 -5.17 11.63
N GLN A 32 18.47 -6.40 12.01
CA GLN A 32 18.39 -6.89 13.39
C GLN A 32 19.35 -6.15 14.32
N ASP A 33 20.58 -5.87 13.89
CA ASP A 33 21.53 -5.09 14.68
C ASP A 33 21.05 -3.65 14.88
N ILE A 34 20.50 -3.01 13.83
CA ILE A 34 19.86 -1.70 13.93
C ILE A 34 18.69 -1.74 14.93
N ALA A 35 17.79 -2.73 14.81
CA ALA A 35 16.67 -2.90 15.72
C ALA A 35 17.13 -2.99 17.18
N ARG A 36 18.17 -3.80 17.44
CA ARG A 36 18.76 -3.96 18.78
C ARG A 36 19.36 -2.65 19.30
N ARG A 37 20.10 -1.90 18.46
CA ARG A 37 20.73 -0.63 18.85
C ARG A 37 19.71 0.44 19.25
N TYR A 38 18.60 0.52 18.53
CA TYR A 38 17.54 1.51 18.77
C TYR A 38 16.40 1.01 19.66
N ARG A 39 16.51 -0.22 20.19
CA ARG A 39 15.49 -0.88 21.02
C ARG A 39 14.12 -1.00 20.33
N CYS A 40 14.14 -1.22 19.02
CA CYS A 40 12.96 -1.52 18.21
C CYS A 40 12.83 -3.03 18.01
N GLU A 41 11.62 -3.48 17.70
CA GLU A 41 11.36 -4.87 17.29
C GLU A 41 11.77 -5.05 15.81
N PHE A 42 12.46 -6.14 15.48
CA PHE A 42 12.68 -6.53 14.09
C PHE A 42 11.49 -7.35 13.59
N VAL A 43 10.97 -7.01 12.41
CA VAL A 43 9.86 -7.72 11.78
C VAL A 43 10.25 -8.19 10.38
N ASP A 44 10.05 -9.48 10.13
CA ASP A 44 10.11 -10.04 8.78
C ASP A 44 8.75 -9.85 8.10
N LEU A 45 8.70 -8.95 7.10
CA LEU A 45 7.47 -8.63 6.39
C LEU A 45 7.00 -9.74 5.43
N LYS A 46 7.79 -10.79 5.20
CA LYS A 46 7.35 -11.96 4.41
C LYS A 46 6.44 -12.88 5.21
N GLU A 47 6.68 -12.96 6.52
CA GLU A 47 5.90 -13.82 7.44
C GLU A 47 4.78 -13.04 8.13
N PHE A 48 4.87 -11.70 8.14
CA PHE A 48 3.88 -10.83 8.78
C PHE A 48 2.58 -10.73 7.96
N GLN A 49 1.45 -10.93 8.62
CA GLN A 49 0.12 -10.75 8.02
C GLN A 49 -0.26 -9.26 8.00
N LEU A 50 -0.06 -8.61 6.86
CA LEU A 50 -0.36 -7.20 6.66
C LEU A 50 -1.89 -6.94 6.68
N GLN A 51 -2.31 -5.96 7.47
CA GLN A 51 -3.70 -5.53 7.51
C GLN A 51 -4.01 -4.63 6.30
N HIS A 52 -4.59 -5.21 5.25
CA HIS A 52 -4.90 -4.52 3.99
C HIS A 52 -5.77 -3.27 4.17
N GLU A 53 -6.61 -3.22 5.20
CA GLU A 53 -7.42 -2.04 5.53
C GLU A 53 -6.58 -0.81 5.92
N LEU A 54 -5.36 -1.00 6.45
CA LEU A 54 -4.47 0.11 6.75
C LEU A 54 -3.90 0.76 5.50
N PHE A 55 -3.73 0.00 4.41
CA PHE A 55 -3.26 0.53 3.14
C PHE A 55 -4.30 1.43 2.46
N LYS A 56 -5.58 1.32 2.83
CA LYS A 56 -6.63 2.25 2.40
C LYS A 56 -6.69 3.52 3.24
N LYS A 57 -6.29 3.45 4.51
CA LYS A 57 -6.36 4.56 5.47
C LYS A 57 -5.12 5.46 5.41
N VAL A 58 -3.97 4.89 5.07
CA VAL A 58 -2.71 5.61 4.95
C VAL A 58 -2.50 5.95 3.47
N PRO A 59 -2.29 7.23 3.11
CA PRO A 59 -2.00 7.62 1.73
C PRO A 59 -0.71 6.97 1.22
N VAL A 60 -0.77 6.38 0.02
CA VAL A 60 0.34 5.61 -0.54
C VAL A 60 1.51 6.51 -0.94
N ASP A 61 1.25 7.73 -1.38
CA ASP A 61 2.28 8.75 -1.62
C ASP A 61 3.16 8.99 -0.38
N LEU A 62 2.57 9.00 0.83
CA LEU A 62 3.32 9.12 2.08
C LEU A 62 4.17 7.87 2.34
N MET A 63 3.64 6.67 2.10
CA MET A 63 4.39 5.42 2.26
C MET A 63 5.63 5.39 1.39
N PHE A 64 5.52 5.84 0.13
CA PHE A 64 6.63 5.95 -0.80
C PHE A 64 7.62 7.05 -0.42
N ARG A 65 7.11 8.24 -0.07
CA ARG A 65 7.92 9.40 0.27
C ARG A 65 8.81 9.16 1.48
N TYR A 66 8.27 8.53 2.52
CA TYR A 66 9.00 8.26 3.76
C TYR A 66 9.46 6.80 3.89
N ASN A 67 9.17 5.97 2.89
CA ASN A 67 9.62 4.59 2.77
C ASN A 67 9.28 3.72 4.01
N PHE A 68 8.00 3.66 4.35
CA PHE A 68 7.47 2.89 5.48
C PHE A 68 6.26 2.05 5.07
N ILE A 69 5.99 0.99 5.84
CA ILE A 69 4.79 0.14 5.68
C ILE A 69 3.95 0.18 6.97
N PRO A 70 2.63 0.46 6.91
CA PRO A 70 1.76 0.27 8.06
C PRO A 70 1.54 -1.22 8.34
N LEU A 71 1.68 -1.63 9.60
CA LEU A 71 1.58 -3.03 10.01
C LEU A 71 0.24 -3.34 10.68
N GLU A 72 -0.02 -2.63 11.78
CA GLU A 72 -1.18 -2.84 12.65
C GLU A 72 -1.48 -1.55 13.43
N GLU A 73 -2.74 -1.40 13.81
CA GLU A 73 -3.15 -0.41 14.80
C GLU A 73 -3.26 -1.08 16.18
N THR A 74 -2.49 -0.61 17.14
CA THR A 74 -2.53 -1.11 18.52
C THR A 74 -3.86 -0.72 19.19
N ARG A 75 -4.26 -1.48 20.22
CA ARG A 75 -5.48 -1.20 21.00
C ARG A 75 -5.51 0.21 21.61
N ASP A 76 -4.33 0.78 21.87
CA ASP A 76 -4.15 2.12 22.42
C ASP A 76 -4.18 3.23 21.36
N GLY A 77 -4.52 2.91 20.10
CA GLY A 77 -4.63 3.86 19.00
C GLY A 77 -3.29 4.29 18.38
N LYS A 78 -2.19 3.60 18.67
CA LYS A 78 -0.89 3.83 18.00
C LYS A 78 -0.81 3.02 16.71
N LEU A 79 -0.26 3.62 15.66
CA LEU A 79 0.02 2.94 14.40
C LEU A 79 1.44 2.35 14.43
N ALA A 80 1.53 1.02 14.33
CA ALA A 80 2.81 0.36 14.15
C ALA A 80 3.23 0.43 12.68
N ILE A 81 4.44 0.89 12.42
CA ILE A 81 5.02 0.98 11.08
C ILE A 81 6.34 0.22 11.00
N ALA A 82 6.63 -0.38 9.84
CA ALA A 82 7.95 -0.90 9.50
C ALA A 82 8.76 0.15 8.74
N ILE A 83 9.98 0.39 9.20
CA ILE A 83 10.98 1.28 8.58
C ILE A 83 12.35 0.61 8.54
N ALA A 84 13.21 1.00 7.60
CA ALA A 84 14.56 0.46 7.50
C ALA A 84 15.53 1.08 8.52
N ASP A 85 15.31 2.35 8.85
CA ASP A 85 16.22 3.13 9.68
C ASP A 85 15.45 4.00 10.70
N PRO A 86 15.40 3.58 11.98
CA PRO A 86 14.72 4.33 13.03
C PRO A 86 15.52 5.53 13.57
N SER A 87 16.72 5.81 13.05
CA SER A 87 17.52 6.97 13.48
C SER A 87 16.93 8.31 13.01
N GLN A 88 16.07 8.30 12.00
CA GLN A 88 15.46 9.46 11.38
C GLN A 88 14.23 9.94 12.16
N LEU A 89 14.44 10.39 13.41
CA LEU A 89 13.37 10.81 14.32
C LEU A 89 12.47 11.91 13.73
N MET A 90 13.05 12.87 13.00
CA MET A 90 12.28 13.94 12.36
C MET A 90 11.26 13.40 11.34
N MET A 91 11.63 12.36 10.57
CA MET A 91 10.73 11.72 9.62
C MET A 91 9.60 10.98 10.35
N ILE A 92 9.91 10.30 11.46
CA ILE A 92 8.92 9.59 12.28
C ILE A 92 7.90 10.59 12.87
N ASP A 93 8.37 11.73 13.37
CA ASP A 93 7.53 12.79 13.92
C ASP A 93 6.65 13.43 12.83
N GLU A 94 7.18 13.63 11.63
CA GLU A 94 6.43 14.15 10.48
C GLU A 94 5.33 13.17 10.05
N ILE A 95 5.62 11.88 9.95
CA ILE A 95 4.61 10.83 9.70
C ILE A 95 3.53 10.86 10.80
N SER A 96 3.94 10.96 12.06
CA SER A 96 3.01 11.04 13.20
C SER A 96 2.06 12.23 13.09
N LEU A 97 2.57 13.38 12.66
CA LEU A 97 1.79 14.60 12.48
C LEU A 97 0.82 14.48 11.30
N LEU A 98 1.31 14.03 10.14
CA LEU A 98 0.52 13.90 8.91
C LEU A 98 -0.62 12.89 9.07
N LEU A 99 -0.38 11.79 9.79
CA LEU A 99 -1.38 10.76 10.03
C LEU A 99 -2.25 11.03 11.27
N GLY A 100 -1.90 12.03 12.08
CA GLY A 100 -2.60 12.32 13.33
C GLY A 100 -2.59 11.15 14.34
N LYS A 101 -1.60 10.25 14.25
CA LYS A 101 -1.51 9.03 15.06
C LYS A 101 -0.12 8.93 15.69
N ARG A 102 -0.07 8.42 16.91
CA ARG A 102 1.22 8.08 17.55
C ARG A 102 1.84 6.89 16.83
N ILE A 103 3.12 7.00 16.50
CA ILE A 103 3.83 5.98 15.75
C ILE A 103 4.60 5.04 16.68
N LEU A 104 4.50 3.73 16.43
CA LEU A 104 5.35 2.71 17.00
C LEU A 104 6.25 2.15 15.88
N THR A 105 7.56 2.32 16.01
CA THR A 105 8.49 1.88 14.97
C THR A 105 8.94 0.44 15.18
N LYS A 106 8.84 -0.33 14.11
CA LYS A 106 9.46 -1.65 13.95
C LYS A 106 10.46 -1.58 12.81
N VAL A 107 11.55 -2.34 12.90
CA VAL A 107 12.61 -2.34 11.90
C VAL A 107 12.41 -3.52 10.96
N SER A 108 12.49 -3.28 9.67
CA SER A 108 12.53 -4.33 8.65
C SER A 108 13.62 -4.05 7.64
N THR A 109 13.89 -5.01 6.74
CA THR A 109 14.87 -4.80 5.69
C THR A 109 14.34 -3.82 4.64
N LEU A 110 15.23 -2.99 4.11
CA LEU A 110 14.88 -2.02 3.06
C LEU A 110 14.31 -2.73 1.83
N LYS A 111 14.88 -3.88 1.47
CA LYS A 111 14.39 -4.71 0.38
C LYS A 111 12.95 -5.16 0.59
N GLN A 112 12.58 -5.64 1.78
CA GLN A 112 11.22 -6.10 2.06
C GLN A 112 10.20 -4.97 2.00
N ILE A 113 10.56 -3.80 2.57
CA ILE A 113 9.73 -2.59 2.49
C ILE A 113 9.50 -2.21 1.02
N SER A 114 10.59 -2.14 0.24
CA SER A 114 10.53 -1.77 -1.18
C SER A 114 9.72 -2.75 -2.01
N ASP A 115 9.85 -4.05 -1.76
CA ASP A 115 9.12 -5.10 -2.47
C ASP A 115 7.61 -5.02 -2.21
N ILE A 116 7.20 -4.66 -0.98
CA ILE A 116 5.79 -4.48 -0.64
C ILE A 116 5.25 -3.20 -1.24
N LEU A 117 5.98 -2.07 -1.13
CA LEU A 117 5.58 -0.80 -1.74
C LEU A 117 5.34 -0.98 -3.24
N LYS A 118 6.23 -1.67 -3.96
CA LYS A 118 6.03 -1.98 -5.38
C LYS A 118 4.76 -2.77 -5.65
N LYS A 119 4.44 -3.78 -4.84
CA LYS A 119 3.19 -4.54 -4.99
C LYS A 119 1.96 -3.68 -4.72
N THR A 120 2.03 -2.80 -3.73
CA THR A 120 0.97 -1.84 -3.41
C THR A 120 0.77 -0.85 -4.56
N GLU A 121 1.84 -0.29 -5.12
CA GLU A 121 1.79 0.59 -6.28
C GLU A 121 1.26 -0.14 -7.52
N GLN A 122 1.66 -1.36 -7.81
CA GLN A 122 1.08 -2.11 -8.93
C GLN A 122 -0.41 -2.36 -8.71
N SER A 123 -0.83 -2.68 -7.49
CA SER A 123 -2.24 -2.86 -7.17
C SER A 123 -3.02 -1.54 -7.29
N GLN A 124 -2.43 -0.44 -6.87
CA GLN A 124 -3.03 0.89 -6.95
C GLN A 124 -3.01 1.44 -8.37
N ARG A 125 -1.95 1.25 -9.14
CA ARG A 125 -1.89 1.57 -10.57
C ARG A 125 -2.85 0.71 -11.36
N VAL A 126 -3.07 -0.56 -11.02
CA VAL A 126 -4.14 -1.34 -11.66
C VAL A 126 -5.51 -0.78 -11.30
N LEU A 127 -5.71 -0.33 -10.05
CA LEU A 127 -6.94 0.35 -9.63
C LEU A 127 -7.11 1.73 -10.30
N GLU A 128 -6.02 2.47 -10.47
CA GLU A 128 -5.97 3.80 -11.08
C GLU A 128 -6.03 3.71 -12.59
N GLU A 129 -5.38 2.78 -13.27
CA GLU A 129 -5.54 2.49 -14.71
C GLU A 129 -6.93 1.94 -14.99
N ALA A 130 -7.52 1.15 -14.08
CA ALA A 130 -8.94 0.83 -14.10
C ALA A 130 -9.85 2.01 -13.74
N SER A 131 -9.31 3.17 -13.37
CA SER A 131 -10.05 4.42 -13.11
C SER A 131 -9.73 5.53 -14.13
N GLU A 132 -8.53 5.53 -14.73
CA GLU A 132 -7.96 6.50 -15.66
C GLU A 132 -8.09 6.02 -17.10
N GLY A 133 -8.07 4.71 -17.35
CA GLY A 133 -8.57 4.12 -18.60
C GLY A 133 -10.04 4.50 -18.85
N PHE A 134 -10.80 4.76 -17.78
CA PHE A 134 -12.15 5.33 -17.86
C PHE A 134 -12.18 6.84 -18.07
N ALA A 135 -11.13 7.59 -17.71
CA ALA A 135 -11.06 9.03 -17.93
C ALA A 135 -10.52 9.40 -19.32
N LEU A 136 -9.64 8.57 -19.90
CA LEU A 136 -9.07 8.81 -21.22
C LEU A 136 -9.96 8.32 -22.38
N ASP A 137 -10.67 7.19 -22.24
CA ASP A 137 -11.56 6.68 -23.32
C ASP A 137 -12.80 7.54 -23.52
N VAL A 138 -13.32 8.18 -22.46
CA VAL A 138 -14.47 9.10 -22.58
C VAL A 138 -14.13 10.37 -23.39
N ILE A 139 -12.85 10.70 -23.54
CA ILE A 139 -12.39 11.89 -24.27
C ILE A 139 -11.94 11.53 -25.71
N ARG A 140 -11.73 10.24 -26.04
CA ARG A 140 -11.01 9.85 -27.26
C ARG A 140 -11.78 9.09 -28.33
N GLU A 141 -12.92 8.47 -28.06
CA GLU A 141 -13.59 7.66 -29.08
C GLU A 141 -14.79 8.38 -29.74
N ASP A 142 -14.45 9.39 -30.53
CA ASP A 142 -15.29 9.88 -31.62
C ASP A 142 -14.63 9.40 -32.93
N ASP A 143 -14.64 8.08 -33.19
CA ASP A 143 -14.56 7.48 -34.54
C ASP A 143 -14.50 5.93 -34.54
N GLN A 144 -15.54 5.31 -35.15
CA GLN A 144 -15.53 4.09 -35.98
C GLN A 144 -15.65 2.65 -35.37
N THR A 145 -16.91 2.15 -35.40
CA THR A 145 -17.46 0.85 -35.94
C THR A 145 -16.92 -0.55 -35.56
N GLY A 146 -17.80 -1.46 -35.05
CA GLY A 146 -17.98 -2.85 -35.57
C GLY A 146 -18.28 -4.05 -34.63
N GLU A 147 -19.54 -4.55 -34.69
CA GLU A 147 -20.25 -5.81 -34.28
C GLU A 147 -19.72 -6.97 -33.35
N GLU A 148 -20.62 -7.36 -32.40
CA GLU A 148 -21.16 -8.70 -31.96
C GLU A 148 -20.50 -9.75 -30.97
N THR A 149 -21.16 -9.93 -29.78
CA THR A 149 -21.41 -11.10 -28.84
C THR A 149 -20.41 -11.63 -27.74
N ILE A 150 -20.88 -11.80 -26.45
CA ILE A 150 -20.95 -12.91 -25.36
C ILE A 150 -19.86 -13.37 -24.27
N SER A 151 -19.99 -13.18 -22.93
CA SER A 151 -19.41 -14.02 -21.78
C SER A 151 -18.01 -13.80 -21.15
N ILE A 152 -17.93 -13.36 -19.87
CA ILE A 152 -16.82 -13.28 -18.85
C ILE A 152 -15.33 -13.50 -19.20
N ASP A 153 -14.89 -14.47 -19.99
CA ASP A 153 -13.59 -14.39 -20.70
C ASP A 153 -13.59 -13.22 -21.72
N LYS A 154 -14.80 -12.78 -22.06
CA LYS A 154 -15.15 -11.56 -22.75
C LYS A 154 -15.01 -10.31 -21.90
N LEU A 155 -14.94 -10.31 -20.56
CA LEU A 155 -14.58 -9.04 -19.90
C LEU A 155 -13.14 -8.60 -20.25
N THR A 156 -12.29 -9.54 -20.66
CA THR A 156 -10.92 -9.30 -21.17
C THR A 156 -10.77 -9.56 -22.68
N GLN A 157 -11.74 -10.20 -23.35
CA GLN A 157 -11.78 -10.43 -24.81
C GLN A 157 -12.92 -9.69 -25.54
N THR A 158 -13.67 -8.79 -24.90
CA THR A 158 -14.62 -7.84 -25.56
C THR A 158 -14.10 -6.42 -25.55
N THR A 159 -13.00 -6.23 -26.26
CA THR A 159 -12.85 -5.06 -27.12
C THR A 159 -13.48 -5.45 -28.47
N GLY A 160 -14.58 -4.84 -28.94
CA GLY A 160 -14.77 -3.39 -28.92
C GLY A 160 -16.19 -2.88 -29.22
N ASP A 161 -17.24 -3.38 -28.54
CA ASP A 161 -18.62 -2.94 -28.85
C ASP A 161 -19.58 -2.84 -27.64
N THR A 162 -19.06 -2.80 -26.40
CA THR A 162 -19.93 -2.60 -25.22
C THR A 162 -20.00 -1.13 -24.85
N SER A 163 -21.21 -0.54 -24.87
CA SER A 163 -21.45 0.85 -24.49
C SER A 163 -20.78 1.16 -23.14
N PRO A 164 -19.99 2.25 -23.03
CA PRO A 164 -19.29 2.62 -21.80
C PRO A 164 -20.20 2.66 -20.57
N ILE A 165 -21.48 3.00 -20.76
CA ILE A 165 -22.48 3.03 -19.69
C ILE A 165 -22.83 1.63 -19.17
N ILE A 166 -22.88 0.64 -20.06
CA ILE A 166 -23.09 -0.75 -19.66
C ILE A 166 -21.92 -1.22 -18.79
N ARG A 167 -20.69 -0.96 -19.24
CA ARG A 167 -19.48 -1.30 -18.47
C ARG A 167 -19.46 -0.59 -17.12
N LEU A 168 -19.79 0.70 -17.09
CA LEU A 168 -19.90 1.49 -15.86
C LEU A 168 -20.88 0.87 -14.85
N VAL A 169 -22.08 0.48 -15.30
CA VAL A 169 -23.09 -0.14 -14.43
C VAL A 169 -22.61 -1.51 -13.95
N ASP A 170 -22.09 -2.35 -14.85
CA ASP A 170 -21.61 -3.69 -14.50
C ASP A 170 -20.44 -3.61 -13.49
N THR A 171 -19.49 -2.69 -13.69
CA THR A 171 -18.38 -2.44 -12.75
C THR A 171 -18.87 -1.87 -11.43
N THR A 172 -19.90 -1.00 -11.44
CA THR A 172 -20.51 -0.46 -10.22
C THR A 172 -21.10 -1.58 -9.36
N ILE A 173 -21.87 -2.48 -9.99
CA ILE A 173 -22.48 -3.63 -9.30
C ILE A 173 -21.39 -4.57 -8.76
N PHE A 174 -20.39 -4.89 -9.58
CA PHE A 174 -19.29 -5.76 -9.16
C PHE A 174 -18.51 -5.18 -7.98
N THR A 175 -18.21 -3.88 -8.03
CA THR A 175 -17.50 -3.18 -6.95
C THR A 175 -18.33 -3.15 -5.67
N ALA A 176 -19.64 -2.92 -5.78
CA ALA A 176 -20.55 -2.98 -4.64
C ALA A 176 -20.55 -4.37 -3.98
N LEU A 177 -20.56 -5.44 -4.78
CA LEU A 177 -20.45 -6.82 -4.29
C LEU A 177 -19.12 -7.08 -3.58
N GLN A 178 -17.99 -6.71 -4.19
CA GLN A 178 -16.66 -6.88 -3.59
C GLN A 178 -16.52 -6.13 -2.27
N ARG A 179 -17.06 -4.91 -2.20
CA ARG A 179 -17.07 -4.08 -1.00
C ARG A 179 -18.17 -4.44 0.00
N ARG A 180 -18.96 -5.49 -0.29
CA ARG A 180 -20.11 -5.95 0.52
C ARG A 180 -21.08 -4.81 0.86
N ALA A 181 -21.30 -3.92 -0.11
CA ALA A 181 -22.26 -2.84 0.03
C ALA A 181 -23.69 -3.41 0.14
N SER A 182 -24.45 -2.89 1.09
CA SER A 182 -25.86 -3.20 1.31
C SER A 182 -26.79 -2.51 0.30
N ASP A 183 -26.46 -1.27 -0.09
CA ASP A 183 -27.22 -0.48 -1.05
C ASP A 183 -26.28 0.21 -2.05
N ILE A 184 -26.75 0.37 -3.29
CA ILE A 184 -26.15 1.24 -4.31
C ILE A 184 -27.10 2.43 -4.51
N HIS A 185 -26.62 3.63 -4.21
CA HIS A 185 -27.35 4.87 -4.37
C HIS A 185 -26.85 5.60 -5.61
N ILE A 186 -27.77 5.96 -6.51
CA ILE A 186 -27.47 6.73 -7.73
C ILE A 186 -28.31 8.01 -7.67
N GLU A 187 -27.64 9.14 -7.52
CA GLU A 187 -28.25 10.46 -7.33
C GLU A 187 -27.95 11.34 -8.53
N THR A 188 -28.98 11.75 -9.27
CA THR A 188 -28.85 12.81 -10.29
C THR A 188 -28.94 14.16 -9.60
N ARG A 189 -27.90 14.98 -9.77
CA ARG A 189 -27.78 16.36 -9.30
C ARG A 189 -27.95 17.34 -10.46
N ASP A 190 -27.86 18.63 -10.14
CA ASP A 190 -28.04 19.69 -11.13
C ASP A 190 -26.94 19.71 -12.20
N ASP A 191 -25.74 19.24 -11.89
CA ASP A 191 -24.55 19.27 -12.76
C ASP A 191 -23.93 17.88 -13.01
N SER A 192 -24.31 16.86 -12.23
CA SER A 192 -23.61 15.57 -12.20
C SER A 192 -24.47 14.43 -11.70
N VAL A 193 -24.02 13.20 -11.92
CA VAL A 193 -24.57 11.98 -11.33
C VAL A 193 -23.57 11.44 -10.32
N ALA A 194 -24.01 11.26 -9.07
CA ALA A 194 -23.19 10.73 -8.00
C ALA A 194 -23.60 9.28 -7.68
N ILE A 195 -22.63 8.38 -7.64
CA ILE A 195 -22.82 6.99 -7.21
C ILE A 195 -22.20 6.81 -5.82
N LYS A 196 -22.98 6.27 -4.89
CA LYS A 196 -22.57 6.00 -3.51
C LYS A 196 -22.93 4.58 -3.12
N PHE A 197 -22.15 4.00 -2.21
CA PHE A 197 -22.43 2.70 -1.61
C PHE A 197 -22.75 2.87 -0.13
N ARG A 198 -23.73 2.11 0.36
CA ARG A 198 -23.93 1.92 1.80
C ARG A 198 -23.14 0.70 2.26
N ILE A 199 -22.03 0.92 2.95
CA ILE A 199 -21.19 -0.14 3.51
C ILE A 199 -21.28 -0.02 5.03
N ASP A 200 -21.72 -1.10 5.69
CA ASP A 200 -21.89 -1.15 7.16
C ASP A 200 -22.71 0.02 7.72
N GLY A 201 -23.76 0.42 6.98
CA GLY A 201 -24.67 1.51 7.36
C GLY A 201 -24.20 2.92 6.95
N VAL A 202 -22.94 3.08 6.52
CA VAL A 202 -22.35 4.38 6.14
C VAL A 202 -22.37 4.56 4.62
N LEU A 203 -22.81 5.73 4.17
CA LEU A 203 -22.77 6.13 2.76
C LEU A 203 -21.36 6.62 2.40
N SER A 204 -20.71 5.95 1.45
CA SER A 204 -19.41 6.32 0.89
C SER A 204 -19.54 6.59 -0.60
N GLN A 205 -18.84 7.60 -1.10
CA GLN A 205 -18.74 7.85 -2.54
C GLN A 205 -18.00 6.69 -3.21
N ALA A 206 -18.57 6.17 -4.31
CA ALA A 206 -18.02 5.04 -5.03
C ALA A 206 -16.97 5.46 -6.07
N MET A 207 -17.22 6.58 -6.74
CA MET A 207 -16.41 7.13 -7.83
C MET A 207 -16.62 8.64 -7.95
N PRO A 208 -15.75 9.37 -8.68
CA PRO A 208 -15.98 10.77 -9.02
C PRO A 208 -17.36 10.99 -9.67
N PRO A 209 -17.99 12.16 -9.50
CA PRO A 209 -19.28 12.45 -10.13
C PRO A 209 -19.17 12.38 -11.65
N ILE A 210 -20.16 11.76 -12.28
CA ILE A 210 -20.26 11.60 -13.74
C ILE A 210 -21.00 12.83 -14.30
N GLY A 211 -20.71 13.23 -15.54
CA GLY A 211 -21.44 14.29 -16.22
C GLY A 211 -22.95 14.01 -16.28
N LYS A 212 -23.76 15.05 -16.09
CA LYS A 212 -25.23 14.96 -16.09
C LYS A 212 -25.80 14.40 -17.39
N GLU A 213 -25.11 14.61 -18.51
CA GLU A 213 -25.46 14.13 -19.84
C GLU A 213 -25.67 12.61 -19.88
N HIS A 214 -25.03 11.86 -18.98
CA HIS A 214 -25.12 10.40 -18.94
C HIS A 214 -26.21 9.85 -18.00
N HIS A 215 -26.93 10.70 -17.27
CA HIS A 215 -27.91 10.24 -16.26
C HIS A 215 -29.01 9.36 -16.88
N SER A 216 -29.53 9.72 -18.05
CA SER A 216 -30.63 8.99 -18.70
C SER A 216 -30.17 7.61 -19.15
N THR A 217 -28.94 7.51 -19.67
CA THR A 217 -28.37 6.24 -20.12
C THR A 217 -28.06 5.32 -18.94
N ILE A 218 -27.57 5.86 -17.82
CA ILE A 218 -27.33 5.09 -16.59
C ILE A 218 -28.64 4.54 -16.03
N ILE A 219 -29.67 5.39 -15.92
CA ILE A 219 -30.99 4.98 -15.42
C ILE A 219 -31.62 3.92 -16.34
N SER A 220 -31.51 4.09 -17.66
CA SER A 220 -32.08 3.15 -18.63
C SER A 220 -31.44 1.75 -18.58
N ARG A 221 -30.26 1.61 -17.97
CA ARG A 221 -29.51 0.35 -17.93
C ARG A 221 -29.79 -0.48 -16.67
N ILE A 222 -30.25 0.15 -15.59
CA ILE A 222 -30.50 -0.48 -14.29
C ILE A 222 -31.90 -1.08 -14.27
#